data_AF-A0A7S3ZJ97-F1
#
_entry.id   AF-A0A7S3ZJ97-F1
#
_cell.length_a   1.000
_cell.length_b   1.000
_cell.length_c   1.000
_cell.angle_alpha   90.00
_cell.angle_beta   90.00
_cell.angle_gamma   90.00
#
_symmetry.space_group_name_H-M   'P 1'
#
loop_
_entity.id
_entity.type
_entity.pdbx_description
1 polymer ?
#
loop_
_entity_poly.entity_id
_entity_poly.type
_entity_poly.pdbx_seq_one_letter_code
_entity_poly.pdbx_strand_id
1 'polypeptide(L)'
;AIVNAANARGFGGGGVDGAVSRAGGPALRRDRAALPQDAHGLRIGVGDCVATGPNAYGQLRVEYVLHAVGPDFRQGGGWRGGEASLISAYAAALRVAREKRVRHVAFSLLSAGVYRGSVPLERVVSVGLRAIASHAYPGLDEVYVCAYSREEKDAVCDALDALENEAAPSEDADRRYAERLRAELDEERARERAANEARDAAYARSLQQDSARARREAEARDAAYARSLQQRPPPAPSDEGWTTYTDPETGHAYDYNAQTGQSRWATPESDEPPPPPRNPFAY
;
A
#
# COMPACT_ATOMS: atom_id res chain seq x y z
N ALA A 1 -19.77 -5.25 -22.57
CA ALA A 1 -18.78 -5.04 -21.49
C ALA A 1 -19.30 -5.72 -20.23
N ILE A 2 -18.42 -5.98 -19.25
CA ILE A 2 -18.86 -6.37 -17.91
C ILE A 2 -18.51 -5.27 -16.91
N VAL A 3 -19.34 -5.12 -15.87
CA VAL A 3 -19.08 -4.28 -14.71
C VAL A 3 -18.66 -5.19 -13.56
N ASN A 4 -17.41 -5.03 -13.17
CA ASN A 4 -16.79 -5.78 -12.09
C ASN A 4 -16.91 -5.01 -10.77
N ALA A 5 -17.32 -5.72 -9.70
CA ALA A 5 -17.29 -5.18 -8.35
C ALA A 5 -15.84 -5.14 -7.84
N ALA A 6 -15.17 -4.01 -8.05
CA ALA A 6 -13.76 -3.80 -7.70
C ALA A 6 -13.61 -3.22 -6.29
N ASN A 7 -12.35 -3.13 -5.85
CA ASN A 7 -11.96 -2.33 -4.70
C ASN A 7 -11.15 -1.11 -5.16
N ALA A 8 -10.97 -0.12 -4.27
CA ALA A 8 -10.32 1.15 -4.59
C ALA A 8 -8.88 1.02 -5.12
N ARG A 9 -8.16 -0.07 -4.79
CA ARG A 9 -6.81 -0.31 -5.35
C ARG A 9 -6.83 -0.65 -6.84
N GLY A 10 -7.98 -1.08 -7.38
CA GLY A 10 -8.19 -1.36 -8.80
C GLY A 10 -7.35 -2.51 -9.39
N PHE A 11 -6.72 -3.32 -8.54
CA PHE A 11 -5.68 -4.28 -8.95
C PHE A 11 -6.05 -5.75 -8.66
N GLY A 12 -7.35 -6.07 -8.62
CA GLY A 12 -7.82 -7.41 -8.27
C GLY A 12 -8.13 -7.59 -6.79
N GLY A 13 -8.65 -8.76 -6.45
CA GLY A 13 -9.16 -9.09 -5.13
C GLY A 13 -9.73 -10.51 -5.04
N GLY A 14 -10.56 -10.76 -4.04
CA GLY A 14 -11.32 -11.99 -3.88
C GLY A 14 -12.69 -11.94 -4.58
N GLY A 15 -13.56 -12.91 -4.30
CA GLY A 15 -14.94 -12.92 -4.81
C GLY A 15 -15.03 -12.83 -6.34
N VAL A 16 -15.98 -12.04 -6.83
CA VAL A 16 -16.19 -11.79 -8.27
C VAL A 16 -14.98 -11.09 -8.91
N ASP A 17 -14.32 -10.16 -8.22
CA ASP A 17 -13.12 -9.49 -8.74
C ASP A 17 -11.97 -10.46 -8.99
N GLY A 18 -11.83 -11.44 -8.10
CA GLY A 18 -10.89 -12.54 -8.27
C GLY A 18 -11.26 -13.44 -9.45
N ALA A 19 -12.55 -13.75 -9.62
CA ALA A 19 -13.03 -14.55 -10.76
C ALA A 19 -12.79 -13.84 -12.09
N VAL A 20 -13.14 -12.55 -12.17
CA VAL A 20 -12.89 -11.69 -13.33
C VAL A 20 -11.38 -11.57 -13.62
N SER A 21 -10.56 -11.40 -12.58
CA SER A 21 -9.10 -11.34 -12.73
C SER A 21 -8.52 -12.65 -13.28
N ARG A 22 -9.00 -13.81 -12.82
CA ARG A 22 -8.57 -15.12 -13.32
C ARG A 22 -8.99 -15.32 -14.78
N ALA A 23 -10.24 -15.00 -15.11
CA ALA A 23 -10.76 -15.16 -16.47
C ALA A 23 -10.12 -14.17 -17.46
N GLY A 24 -9.86 -12.93 -17.03
CA GLY A 24 -9.23 -11.88 -17.85
C GLY A 24 -7.73 -12.07 -18.07
N GLY A 25 -7.07 -12.87 -17.23
CA GLY A 25 -5.69 -13.31 -17.41
C GLY A 25 -4.64 -12.18 -17.37
N PRO A 26 -3.45 -12.42 -17.94
CA PRO A 26 -2.34 -11.47 -17.92
C PRO A 26 -2.67 -10.13 -18.60
N ALA A 27 -3.50 -10.14 -19.64
CA ALA A 27 -3.90 -8.93 -20.35
C ALA A 27 -4.68 -7.97 -19.43
N LEU A 28 -5.68 -8.47 -18.70
CA LEU A 28 -6.44 -7.65 -17.76
C LEU A 28 -5.56 -7.14 -16.61
N ARG A 29 -4.65 -7.98 -16.10
CA ARG A 29 -3.71 -7.59 -15.05
C ARG A 29 -2.82 -6.42 -15.48
N ARG A 30 -2.28 -6.46 -16.70
CA ARG A 30 -1.44 -5.38 -17.25
C ARG A 30 -2.25 -4.10 -17.41
N ASP A 31 -3.45 -4.18 -17.96
CA ASP A 31 -4.28 -2.98 -18.18
C ASP A 31 -4.70 -2.34 -16.84
N ARG A 32 -5.02 -3.16 -15.81
CA ARG A 32 -5.24 -2.67 -14.44
C ARG A 32 -4.00 -2.04 -13.82
N ALA A 33 -2.81 -2.56 -14.11
CA ALA A 33 -1.55 -1.99 -13.66
C ALA A 33 -1.28 -0.60 -14.20
N ALA A 34 -1.65 -0.38 -15.47
CA ALA A 34 -1.45 0.87 -16.17
C ALA A 34 -2.44 1.98 -15.78
N LEU A 35 -3.51 1.65 -15.02
CA LEU A 35 -4.42 2.65 -14.50
C LEU A 35 -3.67 3.65 -13.59
N PRO A 36 -3.95 4.96 -13.71
CA PRO A 36 -3.38 5.98 -12.83
C PRO A 36 -3.66 5.66 -11.37
N GLN A 37 -2.67 5.95 -10.52
CA GLN A 37 -2.74 5.73 -9.09
C GLN A 37 -2.46 7.05 -8.38
N ASP A 38 -3.25 7.36 -7.36
CA ASP A 38 -3.00 8.51 -6.49
C ASP A 38 -1.83 8.26 -5.52
N ALA A 39 -1.53 9.27 -4.70
CA ALA A 39 -0.47 9.21 -3.69
C ALA A 39 -0.67 8.10 -2.65
N HIS A 40 -1.90 7.58 -2.49
CA HIS A 40 -2.25 6.58 -1.48
C HIS A 40 -2.36 5.16 -2.03
N GLY A 41 -2.10 4.95 -3.32
CA GLY A 41 -2.23 3.62 -3.90
C GLY A 41 -3.58 3.31 -4.52
N LEU A 42 -4.49 4.27 -4.57
CA LEU A 42 -5.85 4.08 -5.05
C LEU A 42 -5.95 4.47 -6.53
N ARG A 43 -6.74 3.70 -7.27
CA ARG A 43 -6.97 3.89 -8.71
C ARG A 43 -8.38 4.33 -9.03
N ILE A 44 -9.32 4.01 -8.12
CA ILE A 44 -10.76 4.19 -8.32
C ILE A 44 -11.34 4.65 -7.00
N GLY A 45 -12.00 5.81 -6.99
CA GLY A 45 -12.70 6.31 -5.82
C GLY A 45 -13.96 5.49 -5.53
N VAL A 46 -14.40 5.49 -4.27
CA VAL A 46 -15.71 4.95 -3.90
C VAL A 46 -16.80 5.74 -4.63
N GLY A 47 -17.76 5.03 -5.22
CA GLY A 47 -18.79 5.63 -6.07
C GLY A 47 -18.35 5.99 -7.48
N ASP A 48 -17.17 5.53 -7.92
CA ASP A 48 -16.67 5.79 -9.28
C ASP A 48 -16.39 4.49 -10.06
N CYS A 49 -16.13 4.64 -11.36
CA CYS A 49 -15.84 3.55 -12.27
C CYS A 49 -14.77 3.95 -13.29
N VAL A 50 -13.82 3.06 -13.55
CA VAL A 50 -12.82 3.20 -14.63
C VAL A 50 -12.86 2.00 -15.58
N ALA A 51 -12.63 2.24 -16.87
CA ALA A 51 -12.56 1.17 -17.86
C ALA A 51 -11.12 0.71 -18.06
N THR A 52 -10.93 -0.59 -18.21
CA THR A 52 -9.80 -1.14 -18.97
C THR A 52 -10.28 -1.60 -20.34
N GLY A 53 -9.45 -1.39 -21.35
CA GLY A 53 -9.70 -1.82 -22.72
C GLY A 53 -9.78 -0.64 -23.71
N PRO A 54 -10.04 -0.92 -25.00
CA PRO A 54 -10.44 -2.21 -25.54
C PRO A 54 -9.27 -3.21 -25.62
N ASN A 55 -9.48 -4.48 -25.25
CA ASN A 55 -8.45 -5.52 -25.34
C ASN A 55 -9.06 -6.94 -25.40
N ALA A 56 -8.25 -7.95 -25.70
CA ALA A 56 -8.63 -9.35 -25.60
C ALA A 56 -8.37 -9.89 -24.19
N TYR A 57 -9.43 -10.00 -23.37
CA TYR A 57 -9.34 -10.45 -21.97
C TYR A 57 -9.63 -11.93 -21.79
N GLY A 58 -8.74 -12.78 -22.30
CA GLY A 58 -8.77 -14.23 -22.04
C GLY A 58 -10.15 -14.84 -22.25
N GLN A 59 -10.70 -15.40 -21.18
CA GLN A 59 -12.00 -16.09 -21.18
C GLN A 59 -13.21 -15.15 -21.05
N LEU A 60 -13.02 -13.86 -20.70
CA LEU A 60 -14.14 -12.94 -20.47
C LEU A 60 -14.92 -12.61 -21.75
N ARG A 61 -14.31 -12.76 -22.93
CA ARG A 61 -14.93 -12.48 -24.24
C ARG A 61 -15.65 -11.13 -24.31
N VAL A 62 -15.08 -10.10 -23.66
CA VAL A 62 -15.53 -8.71 -23.74
C VAL A 62 -14.37 -7.79 -24.10
N GLU A 63 -14.68 -6.70 -24.80
CA GLU A 63 -13.68 -5.69 -25.17
C GLU A 63 -13.31 -4.81 -23.98
N TYR A 64 -14.28 -4.50 -23.12
CA TYR A 64 -14.12 -3.62 -21.96
C TYR A 64 -14.51 -4.33 -20.67
N VAL A 65 -13.72 -4.09 -19.63
CA VAL A 65 -14.07 -4.37 -18.24
C VAL A 65 -14.17 -3.04 -17.51
N LEU A 66 -15.34 -2.76 -16.96
CA LEU A 66 -15.64 -1.55 -16.20
C LEU A 66 -15.48 -1.89 -14.72
N HIS A 67 -14.48 -1.30 -14.06
CA HIS A 67 -14.18 -1.56 -12.65
C HIS A 67 -14.88 -0.50 -11.81
N ALA A 68 -15.99 -0.86 -11.19
CA ALA A 68 -16.76 0.03 -10.33
C ALA A 68 -16.52 -0.30 -8.86
N VAL A 69 -16.36 0.73 -8.03
CA VAL A 69 -16.13 0.58 -6.59
C VAL A 69 -17.35 1.09 -5.84
N GLY A 70 -18.15 0.16 -5.31
CA GLY A 70 -19.23 0.49 -4.37
C GLY A 70 -18.70 0.74 -2.95
N PRO A 71 -19.53 1.26 -2.05
CA PRO A 71 -19.18 1.48 -0.64
C PRO A 71 -18.91 0.15 0.09
N ASP A 72 -18.01 0.17 1.08
CA ASP A 72 -17.86 -0.90 2.07
C ASP A 72 -18.70 -0.56 3.32
N PHE A 73 -19.91 -1.11 3.40
CA PHE A 73 -20.84 -0.87 4.50
C PHE A 73 -20.38 -1.45 5.85
N ARG A 74 -19.28 -2.21 5.88
CA ARG A 74 -18.64 -2.65 7.13
C ARG A 74 -17.79 -1.54 7.76
N GLN A 75 -17.33 -0.58 6.95
CA GLN A 75 -16.38 0.46 7.36
C GLN A 75 -16.98 1.87 7.31
N GLY A 76 -18.10 2.07 6.60
CA GLY A 76 -18.85 3.34 6.56
C GLY A 76 -20.00 3.39 7.57
N GLY A 77 -20.62 4.57 7.76
CA GLY A 77 -21.73 4.85 8.69
C GLY A 77 -23.06 4.13 8.40
N GLY A 78 -22.99 2.84 8.08
CA GLY A 78 -24.09 2.00 7.65
C GLY A 78 -24.67 2.45 6.30
N TRP A 79 -25.92 2.06 6.07
CA TRP A 79 -26.65 2.36 4.83
C TRP A 79 -26.63 3.86 4.45
N ARG A 80 -26.96 4.75 5.40
CA ARG A 80 -27.00 6.20 5.16
C ARG A 80 -25.65 6.79 4.77
N GLY A 81 -24.55 6.13 5.14
CA GLY A 81 -23.20 6.58 4.81
C GLY A 81 -22.66 6.06 3.48
N GLY A 82 -23.42 5.26 2.72
CA GLY A 82 -22.93 4.67 1.47
C GLY A 82 -23.99 4.50 0.37
N GLU A 83 -25.28 4.69 0.65
CA GLU A 83 -26.34 4.63 -0.39
C GLU A 83 -26.00 5.53 -1.58
N ALA A 84 -25.55 6.77 -1.32
CA ALA A 84 -25.20 7.71 -2.37
C ALA A 84 -24.05 7.24 -3.26
N SER A 85 -22.99 6.73 -2.64
CA SER A 85 -21.86 6.13 -3.36
C SER A 85 -22.25 4.87 -4.12
N LEU A 86 -23.14 4.03 -3.60
CA LEU A 86 -23.60 2.85 -4.32
C LEU A 86 -24.29 3.26 -5.63
N ILE A 87 -25.21 4.22 -5.57
CA ILE A 87 -25.89 4.75 -6.76
C ILE A 87 -24.89 5.37 -7.72
N SER A 88 -23.96 6.17 -7.19
CA SER A 88 -22.90 6.79 -7.99
C SER A 88 -22.04 5.76 -8.72
N ALA A 89 -21.72 4.61 -8.10
CA ALA A 89 -20.91 3.57 -8.74
C ALA A 89 -21.62 2.94 -9.95
N TYR A 90 -22.91 2.63 -9.83
CA TYR A 90 -23.72 2.14 -10.96
C TYR A 90 -23.87 3.20 -12.05
N ALA A 91 -24.16 4.45 -11.66
CA ALA A 91 -24.28 5.57 -12.58
C ALA A 91 -22.96 5.84 -13.33
N ALA A 92 -21.82 5.80 -12.63
CA ALA A 92 -20.49 5.96 -13.21
C ALA A 92 -20.18 4.82 -14.19
N ALA A 93 -20.53 3.58 -13.86
CA ALA A 93 -20.36 2.45 -14.78
C ALA A 93 -21.16 2.64 -16.07
N LEU A 94 -22.42 3.06 -16.00
CA LEU A 94 -23.24 3.33 -17.20
C LEU A 94 -22.74 4.56 -17.99
N ARG A 95 -22.29 5.61 -17.29
CA ARG A 95 -21.63 6.76 -17.93
C ARG A 95 -20.41 6.33 -18.74
N VAL A 96 -19.52 5.54 -18.13
CA VAL A 96 -18.32 5.02 -18.81
C VAL A 96 -18.69 4.07 -19.94
N ALA A 97 -19.72 3.22 -19.76
CA ALA A 97 -20.21 2.34 -20.81
C ALA A 97 -20.69 3.14 -22.04
N ARG A 98 -21.45 4.22 -21.82
CA ARG A 98 -21.90 5.17 -22.84
C ARG A 98 -20.73 5.84 -23.56
N GLU A 99 -19.74 6.34 -22.81
CA GLU A 99 -18.53 6.96 -23.38
C GLU A 99 -17.76 5.99 -24.29
N LYS A 100 -17.78 4.69 -23.97
CA LYS A 100 -17.20 3.62 -24.78
C LYS A 100 -18.16 3.04 -25.83
N ARG A 101 -19.37 3.60 -25.98
CA ARG A 101 -20.42 3.16 -26.91
C ARG A 101 -20.78 1.67 -26.76
N VAL A 102 -20.75 1.18 -25.53
CA VAL A 102 -21.12 -0.21 -25.23
C VAL A 102 -22.63 -0.37 -25.38
N ARG A 103 -23.07 -1.42 -26.08
CA ARG A 103 -24.50 -1.72 -26.25
C ARG A 103 -25.05 -2.76 -25.28
N HIS A 104 -24.19 -3.67 -24.81
CA HIS A 104 -24.59 -4.76 -23.91
C HIS A 104 -23.69 -4.74 -22.67
N VAL A 105 -24.29 -4.66 -21.49
CA VAL A 105 -23.56 -4.55 -20.22
C VAL A 105 -24.02 -5.62 -19.24
N ALA A 106 -23.09 -6.38 -18.68
CA ALA A 106 -23.38 -7.33 -17.60
C ALA A 106 -22.83 -6.80 -16.26
N PHE A 107 -23.69 -6.61 -15.27
CA PHE A 107 -23.33 -6.12 -13.94
C PHE A 107 -23.12 -7.26 -12.95
N SER A 108 -21.99 -7.20 -12.24
CA SER A 108 -21.90 -7.82 -10.91
C SER A 108 -22.76 -7.03 -9.92
N LEU A 109 -23.25 -7.67 -8.85
CA LEU A 109 -23.94 -6.99 -7.76
C LEU A 109 -22.93 -6.19 -6.89
N LEU A 110 -22.80 -4.89 -7.14
CA LEU A 110 -21.89 -4.01 -6.41
C LEU A 110 -22.28 -3.95 -4.93
N SER A 111 -21.29 -4.09 -4.05
CA SER A 111 -21.45 -4.08 -2.58
C SER A 111 -22.43 -5.11 -1.98
N ALA A 112 -22.92 -6.08 -2.75
CA ALA A 112 -23.87 -7.09 -2.26
C ALA A 112 -23.22 -8.30 -1.59
N GLY A 113 -21.90 -8.47 -1.77
CA GLY A 113 -21.10 -9.53 -1.15
C GLY A 113 -20.43 -9.09 0.15
N VAL A 114 -19.10 -9.23 0.24
CA VAL A 114 -18.32 -8.91 1.45
C VAL A 114 -18.54 -7.48 1.95
N TYR A 115 -18.66 -6.51 1.04
CA TYR A 115 -18.89 -5.09 1.38
C TYR A 115 -20.28 -4.80 1.93
N ARG A 116 -21.23 -5.73 1.86
CA ARG A 116 -22.60 -5.56 2.34
C ARG A 116 -22.69 -5.36 3.86
N GLY A 117 -21.80 -6.01 4.61
CA GLY A 117 -21.87 -6.01 6.08
C GLY A 117 -23.23 -6.49 6.58
N SER A 118 -23.88 -5.68 7.42
CA SER A 118 -25.21 -5.96 8.00
C SER A 118 -26.37 -5.40 7.18
N VAL A 119 -26.11 -4.74 6.04
CA VAL A 119 -27.17 -4.20 5.20
C VAL A 119 -27.94 -5.36 4.54
N PRO A 120 -29.29 -5.36 4.55
CA PRO A 120 -30.07 -6.39 3.86
C PRO A 120 -29.73 -6.47 2.36
N LEU A 121 -29.66 -7.68 1.82
CA LEU A 121 -29.29 -7.91 0.42
C LEU A 121 -30.28 -7.24 -0.53
N GLU A 122 -31.56 -7.39 -0.26
CA GLU A 122 -32.68 -6.86 -1.03
C GLU A 122 -32.58 -5.34 -1.18
N ARG A 123 -32.14 -4.67 -0.11
CA ARG A 123 -31.94 -3.22 -0.11
C ARG A 123 -30.80 -2.80 -1.04
N VAL A 124 -29.65 -3.49 -0.98
CA VAL A 124 -28.49 -3.20 -1.85
C VAL A 124 -28.84 -3.47 -3.32
N VAL A 125 -29.51 -4.60 -3.59
CA VAL A 125 -29.93 -4.99 -4.94
C VAL A 125 -30.95 -4.01 -5.51
N SER A 126 -32.00 -3.66 -4.75
CA SER A 126 -33.05 -2.74 -5.21
C SER A 126 -32.49 -1.38 -5.61
N VAL A 127 -31.57 -0.82 -4.81
CA VAL A 127 -30.91 0.45 -5.15
C VAL A 127 -30.03 0.32 -6.39
N GLY A 128 -29.30 -0.79 -6.53
CA GLY A 128 -28.51 -1.04 -7.74
C GLY A 128 -29.36 -1.10 -9.01
N LEU A 129 -30.49 -1.80 -8.97
CA LEU A 129 -31.39 -1.90 -10.13
C LEU A 129 -32.07 -0.57 -10.46
N ARG A 130 -32.54 0.19 -9.44
CA ARG A 130 -33.06 1.55 -9.62
C ARG A 130 -32.01 2.44 -10.29
N ALA A 131 -30.77 2.39 -9.81
CA ALA A 131 -29.67 3.16 -10.39
C ALA A 131 -29.40 2.77 -11.85
N ILE A 132 -29.46 1.48 -12.18
CA ILE A 132 -29.34 1.00 -13.58
C ILE A 132 -30.46 1.57 -14.44
N ALA A 133 -31.71 1.43 -14.02
CA ALA A 133 -32.88 1.88 -14.76
C ALA A 133 -32.85 3.39 -15.01
N SER A 134 -32.55 4.20 -13.98
CA SER A 134 -32.49 5.66 -14.09
C SER A 134 -31.32 6.20 -14.92
N HIS A 135 -30.29 5.38 -15.19
CA HIS A 135 -29.09 5.81 -15.94
C HIS A 135 -28.90 5.05 -17.26
N ALA A 136 -29.93 4.34 -17.73
CA ALA A 136 -29.98 3.81 -19.09
C ALA A 136 -29.74 4.94 -20.11
N TYR A 137 -29.13 4.61 -21.25
CA TYR A 137 -28.75 5.60 -22.26
C TYR A 137 -29.11 5.16 -23.68
N PRO A 138 -29.31 6.11 -24.60
CA PRO A 138 -29.55 5.78 -26.01
C PRO A 138 -28.42 4.93 -26.59
N GLY A 139 -28.76 3.78 -27.15
CA GLY A 139 -27.81 2.80 -27.69
C GLY A 139 -27.34 1.74 -26.70
N LEU A 140 -27.87 1.72 -25.47
CA LEU A 140 -27.83 0.55 -24.59
C LEU A 140 -28.98 -0.39 -24.98
N ASP A 141 -28.65 -1.55 -25.52
CA ASP A 141 -29.60 -2.55 -25.99
C ASP A 141 -30.07 -3.46 -24.85
N GLU A 142 -29.13 -3.99 -24.05
CA GLU A 142 -29.45 -4.93 -22.98
C GLU A 142 -28.54 -4.78 -21.75
N VAL A 143 -29.13 -4.99 -20.57
CA VAL A 143 -28.42 -5.09 -19.30
C VAL A 143 -28.67 -6.44 -18.67
N TYR A 144 -27.59 -7.15 -18.35
CA TYR A 144 -27.62 -8.41 -17.60
C TYR A 144 -27.25 -8.13 -16.16
N VAL A 145 -28.04 -8.62 -15.20
CA VAL A 145 -27.70 -8.52 -13.78
C VAL A 145 -27.32 -9.92 -13.30
N CYS A 146 -26.04 -10.11 -12.98
CA CYS A 146 -25.47 -11.42 -12.72
C CYS A 146 -25.43 -11.71 -11.22
N ALA A 147 -26.45 -12.42 -10.74
CA ALA A 147 -26.45 -13.06 -9.42
C ALA A 147 -25.62 -14.36 -9.43
N TYR A 148 -24.92 -14.65 -8.33
CA TYR A 148 -24.16 -15.87 -8.15
C TYR A 148 -24.93 -16.93 -7.35
N SER A 149 -25.63 -16.51 -6.29
CA SER A 149 -26.44 -17.39 -5.45
C SER A 149 -27.92 -17.37 -5.84
N ARG A 150 -28.68 -18.36 -5.35
CA ARG A 150 -30.15 -18.37 -5.49
C ARG A 150 -30.78 -17.19 -4.74
N GLU A 151 -30.32 -16.90 -3.53
CA GLU A 151 -30.79 -15.76 -2.72
C GLU A 151 -30.59 -14.42 -3.46
N GLU A 152 -29.42 -14.23 -4.09
CA GLU A 152 -29.14 -13.05 -4.91
C GLU A 152 -30.04 -12.99 -6.14
N LYS A 153 -30.30 -14.13 -6.79
CA LYS A 153 -31.20 -14.20 -7.94
C LYS A 153 -32.62 -13.83 -7.54
N ASP A 154 -33.11 -14.41 -6.45
CA ASP A 154 -34.47 -14.17 -5.95
C ASP A 154 -34.61 -12.68 -5.57
N ALA A 155 -33.64 -12.09 -4.88
CA ALA A 155 -33.63 -10.66 -4.57
C ALA A 155 -33.59 -9.76 -5.82
N VAL A 156 -32.91 -10.17 -6.89
CA VAL A 156 -32.93 -9.46 -8.18
C VAL A 156 -34.30 -9.55 -8.84
N CYS A 157 -34.92 -10.74 -8.86
CA CYS A 157 -36.26 -10.93 -9.41
C CYS A 157 -37.29 -10.09 -8.65
N ASP A 158 -37.32 -10.17 -7.32
CA ASP A 158 -38.25 -9.41 -6.48
C ASP A 158 -38.09 -7.89 -6.69
N ALA A 159 -36.84 -7.42 -6.84
CA ALA A 159 -36.57 -6.01 -7.06
C ALA A 159 -36.92 -5.54 -8.50
N LEU A 160 -36.82 -6.42 -9.51
CA LEU A 160 -37.31 -6.13 -10.86
C LEU A 160 -38.85 -6.07 -10.90
N ASP A 161 -39.53 -7.04 -10.27
CA ASP A 161 -40.99 -7.04 -10.17
C ASP A 161 -41.47 -5.76 -9.46
N ALA A 162 -40.79 -5.35 -8.39
CA ALA A 162 -41.11 -4.10 -7.71
C ALA A 162 -40.90 -2.86 -8.60
N LEU A 163 -39.83 -2.83 -9.41
CA LEU A 163 -39.54 -1.73 -10.34
C LEU A 163 -40.57 -1.62 -11.47
N GLU A 164 -41.02 -2.75 -12.01
CA GLU A 164 -42.04 -2.77 -13.07
C GLU A 164 -43.41 -2.31 -12.58
N ASN A 165 -43.72 -2.58 -11.32
CA ASN A 165 -44.99 -2.21 -10.69
C ASN A 165 -44.96 -0.82 -10.02
N GLU A 166 -43.80 -0.16 -9.97
CA GLU A 166 -43.67 1.16 -9.35
C GLU A 166 -44.22 2.24 -10.30
N ALA A 167 -45.11 3.08 -9.79
CA ALA A 167 -45.54 4.26 -10.54
C ALA A 167 -44.34 5.18 -10.76
N ALA A 168 -44.19 5.69 -11.99
CA ALA A 168 -43.14 6.64 -12.31
C ALA A 168 -43.20 7.81 -11.31
N PRO A 169 -42.10 8.10 -10.60
CA PRO A 169 -42.05 9.24 -9.70
C PRO A 169 -42.29 10.56 -10.48
N SER A 170 -42.84 11.56 -9.80
CA SER A 170 -42.99 12.89 -10.42
C SER A 170 -41.62 13.52 -10.65
N GLU A 171 -41.49 14.36 -11.68
CA GLU A 171 -40.24 15.08 -11.97
C GLU A 171 -39.71 15.86 -10.76
N ASP A 172 -40.60 16.43 -9.94
CA ASP A 172 -40.23 17.13 -8.71
C ASP A 172 -39.65 16.20 -7.64
N ALA A 173 -40.20 14.99 -7.49
CA ALA A 173 -39.70 14.00 -6.54
C ALA A 173 -38.32 13.49 -6.97
N ASP A 174 -38.14 13.21 -8.26
CA ASP A 174 -36.86 12.81 -8.84
C ASP A 174 -35.80 13.90 -8.70
N ARG A 175 -36.16 15.17 -8.97
CA ARG A 175 -35.25 16.30 -8.79
C ARG A 175 -34.77 16.40 -7.35
N ARG A 176 -35.68 16.34 -6.37
CA ARG A 176 -35.34 16.39 -4.94
C ARG A 176 -34.49 15.21 -4.50
N TYR A 177 -34.80 14.01 -5.00
CA TYR A 177 -34.02 12.81 -4.72
C TYR A 177 -32.59 12.96 -5.26
N ALA A 178 -32.44 13.42 -6.50
CA ALA A 178 -31.13 13.66 -7.12
C ALA A 178 -30.33 14.76 -6.42
N GLU A 179 -30.96 15.86 -5.99
CA GLU A 179 -30.31 16.93 -5.21
C GLU A 179 -29.78 16.42 -3.87
N ARG A 180 -30.61 15.67 -3.12
CA ARG A 180 -30.19 15.04 -1.88
C ARG A 180 -29.01 14.09 -2.10
N LEU A 181 -29.11 13.24 -3.13
CA LEU A 181 -28.08 12.28 -3.46
C LEU A 181 -26.73 12.95 -3.77
N ARG A 182 -26.76 14.05 -4.53
CA ARG A 182 -25.57 14.85 -4.83
C ARG A 182 -24.96 15.44 -3.57
N ALA A 183 -25.78 16.02 -2.68
CA ALA A 183 -25.31 16.57 -1.43
C ALA A 183 -24.67 15.49 -0.53
N GLU A 184 -25.32 14.32 -0.39
CA GLU A 184 -24.79 13.19 0.39
C GLU A 184 -23.46 12.68 -0.19
N LEU A 185 -23.34 12.58 -1.51
CA LEU A 185 -22.12 12.17 -2.20
C LEU A 185 -21.00 13.19 -2.04
N ASP A 186 -21.30 14.49 -2.14
CA ASP A 186 -20.31 15.56 -1.95
C ASP A 186 -19.79 15.59 -0.51
N GLU A 187 -20.66 15.38 0.47
CA GLU A 187 -20.28 15.22 1.88
C GLU A 187 -19.42 13.97 2.11
N GLU A 188 -19.74 12.84 1.49
CA GLU A 188 -18.94 11.61 1.57
C GLU A 188 -17.56 11.82 0.97
N ARG A 189 -17.48 12.39 -0.24
CA ARG A 189 -16.20 12.72 -0.90
C ARG A 189 -15.38 13.73 -0.12
N ALA A 190 -16.02 14.72 0.51
CA ALA A 190 -15.34 15.68 1.36
C ALA A 190 -14.75 15.01 2.61
N ARG A 191 -15.51 14.10 3.24
CA ARG A 191 -15.01 13.29 4.37
C ARG A 191 -13.84 12.41 3.97
N GLU A 192 -13.92 11.76 2.81
CA GLU A 192 -12.82 10.92 2.31
C GLU A 192 -11.57 11.74 2.01
N ARG A 193 -11.70 12.90 1.35
CA ARG A 193 -10.58 13.83 1.12
C ARG A 193 -9.94 14.28 2.43
N ALA A 194 -10.73 14.72 3.40
CA ALA A 194 -10.22 15.14 4.71
C ALA A 194 -9.51 13.99 5.45
N ALA A 195 -10.03 12.77 5.38
CA ALA A 195 -9.39 11.59 5.97
C ALA A 195 -8.05 11.26 5.30
N ASN A 196 -7.97 11.41 3.97
CA ASN A 196 -6.75 11.21 3.20
C ASN A 196 -5.70 12.28 3.50
N GLU A 197 -6.07 13.55 3.55
CA GLU A 197 -5.19 14.66 3.96
C GLU A 197 -4.66 14.47 5.38
N ALA A 198 -5.51 14.04 6.32
CA ALA A 198 -5.10 13.73 7.69
C ALA A 198 -4.09 12.57 7.75
N ARG A 199 -4.27 11.55 6.90
CA ARG A 199 -3.35 10.41 6.78
C ARG A 199 -1.99 10.84 6.22
N ASP A 200 -1.99 11.68 5.19
CA ASP A 200 -0.75 12.22 4.62
C ASP A 200 0.00 13.09 5.62
N ALA A 201 -0.72 13.95 6.33
CA ALA A 201 -0.12 14.75 7.39
C ALA A 201 0.47 13.88 8.50
N ALA A 202 -0.19 12.76 8.85
CA ALA A 202 0.35 11.81 9.83
C ALA A 202 1.60 11.08 9.31
N TYR A 203 1.60 10.67 8.04
CA TYR A 203 2.74 10.03 7.41
C TYR A 203 3.95 10.97 7.31
N ALA A 204 3.73 12.22 6.89
CA ALA A 204 4.76 13.25 6.84
C ALA A 204 5.37 13.52 8.24
N ARG A 205 4.55 13.54 9.30
CA ARG A 205 5.03 13.64 10.68
C ARG A 205 5.91 12.45 11.07
N SER A 206 5.50 11.22 10.73
CA SER A 206 6.30 10.02 10.98
C SER A 206 7.67 10.10 10.31
N LEU A 207 7.71 10.45 9.01
CA LEU A 207 8.95 10.62 8.25
C LEU A 207 9.90 11.65 8.87
N GLN A 208 9.35 12.79 9.32
CA GLN A 208 10.13 13.81 10.01
C GLN A 208 10.69 13.29 11.34
N GLN A 209 9.90 12.56 12.11
CA GLN A 209 10.31 11.95 13.37
C GLN A 209 11.40 10.89 13.17
N ASP A 210 11.23 10.00 12.19
CA ASP A 210 12.21 8.96 11.84
C ASP A 210 13.53 9.59 11.37
N SER A 211 13.45 10.64 10.54
CA SER A 211 14.62 11.39 10.07
C SER A 211 15.33 12.15 11.19
N ALA A 212 14.59 12.69 12.16
CA ALA A 212 15.15 13.34 13.34
C ALA A 212 15.80 12.31 14.28
N ARG A 213 15.18 11.14 14.46
CA ARG A 213 15.73 10.03 15.24
C ARG A 213 17.04 9.54 14.63
N ALA A 214 17.07 9.28 13.33
CA ALA A 214 18.28 8.84 12.63
C ALA A 214 19.43 9.85 12.77
N ARG A 215 19.14 11.16 12.70
CA ARG A 215 20.13 12.22 12.95
C ARG A 215 20.69 12.18 14.37
N ARG A 216 19.83 12.07 15.39
CA ARG A 216 20.25 11.96 16.79
C ARG A 216 21.09 10.70 17.05
N GLU A 217 20.73 9.58 16.44
CA GLU A 217 21.48 8.33 16.54
C GLU A 217 22.87 8.45 15.89
N ALA A 218 22.97 9.13 14.74
CA ALA A 218 24.24 9.42 14.09
C ALA A 218 25.13 10.34 14.95
N GLU A 219 24.58 11.45 15.46
CA GLU A 219 25.28 12.38 16.36
C GLU A 219 25.77 11.68 17.64
N ALA A 220 24.94 10.82 18.25
CA ALA A 220 25.31 10.06 19.43
C ALA A 220 26.45 9.07 19.15
N ARG A 221 26.43 8.42 17.97
CA ARG A 221 27.49 7.51 17.53
C ARG A 221 28.80 8.26 17.30
N ASP A 222 28.75 9.41 16.62
CA ASP A 222 29.93 10.23 16.35
C ASP A 222 30.53 10.79 17.66
N ALA A 223 29.68 11.21 18.60
CA ALA A 223 30.13 11.62 19.94
C ALA A 223 30.74 10.46 20.74
N ALA A 224 30.20 9.25 20.63
CA ALA A 224 30.77 8.06 21.27
C ALA A 224 32.14 7.70 20.66
N TYR A 225 32.28 7.80 19.34
CA TYR A 225 33.55 7.61 18.64
C TYR A 225 34.59 8.67 19.04
N ALA A 226 34.21 9.95 19.12
CA ALA A 226 35.10 11.01 19.58
C ALA A 226 35.58 10.76 21.03
N ARG A 227 34.69 10.31 21.93
CA ARG A 227 35.08 9.91 23.30
C ARG A 227 36.05 8.73 23.32
N SER A 228 35.86 7.73 22.46
CA SER A 228 36.77 6.58 22.41
C SER A 228 38.16 6.96 21.90
N LEU A 229 38.28 7.96 21.02
CA LEU A 229 39.57 8.50 20.58
C LEU A 229 40.32 9.21 21.73
N GLN A 230 39.60 9.94 22.59
CA GLN A 230 40.21 10.61 23.76
C GLN A 230 40.66 9.63 24.85
N GLN A 231 39.95 8.51 24.99
CA GLN A 231 40.26 7.45 25.96
C GLN A 231 41.23 6.40 25.43
N ARG A 232 41.71 6.58 24.19
CA ARG A 232 42.61 5.63 23.55
C ARG A 232 43.95 5.69 24.29
N PRO A 233 44.43 4.57 24.86
CA PRO A 233 45.76 4.56 25.47
C PRO A 233 46.78 5.02 24.41
N PRO A 234 47.86 5.71 24.84
CA PRO A 234 48.91 6.11 23.92
C PRO A 234 49.35 4.89 23.10
N PRO A 235 49.66 5.06 21.81
CA PRO A 235 50.15 3.95 21.00
C PRO A 235 51.29 3.29 21.78
N ALA A 236 51.24 1.96 21.89
CA ALA A 236 52.38 1.22 22.39
C ALA A 236 53.62 1.73 21.64
N PRO A 237 54.75 1.99 22.32
CA PRO A 237 55.95 2.44 21.65
C PRO A 237 56.18 1.53 20.46
N SER A 238 56.28 2.13 19.28
CA SER A 238 56.49 1.41 18.03
C SER A 238 57.67 0.44 18.20
N ASP A 239 57.59 -0.72 17.54
CA ASP A 239 58.76 -1.59 17.34
C ASP A 239 59.87 -0.89 16.52
N GLU A 240 59.66 0.37 16.09
CA GLU A 240 60.72 1.21 15.53
C GLU A 240 61.80 1.49 16.60
N GLY A 241 62.99 0.96 16.33
CA GLY A 241 64.17 1.11 17.17
C GLY A 241 64.47 -0.09 18.06
N TRP A 242 63.58 -1.09 18.14
CA TRP A 242 63.89 -2.36 18.80
C TRP A 242 64.72 -3.23 17.86
N THR A 243 65.92 -3.58 18.31
CA THR A 243 66.80 -4.51 17.61
C THR A 243 67.05 -5.69 18.54
N THR A 244 66.88 -6.90 18.01
CA THR A 244 67.18 -8.14 18.75
C THR A 244 68.68 -8.40 18.68
N TYR A 245 69.28 -8.58 19.85
CA TYR A 245 70.67 -8.97 20.00
C TYR A 245 70.74 -10.33 20.68
N THR A 246 71.80 -11.08 20.37
CA THR A 246 72.12 -12.31 21.07
C THR A 246 73.33 -12.02 21.95
N ASP A 247 73.20 -12.25 23.25
CA ASP A 247 74.31 -12.13 24.18
C ASP A 247 75.37 -13.18 23.82
N PRO A 248 76.60 -12.78 23.45
CA PRO A 248 77.65 -13.70 23.04
C PRO A 248 78.18 -14.57 24.17
N GLU A 249 77.95 -14.22 25.44
CA GLU A 249 78.39 -15.03 26.58
C GLU A 249 77.35 -16.08 26.96
N THR A 250 76.06 -15.73 26.94
CA THR A 250 74.97 -16.62 27.40
C THR A 250 74.20 -17.29 26.25
N GLY A 251 74.28 -16.74 25.04
CA GLY A 251 73.54 -17.22 23.86
C GLY A 251 72.06 -16.82 23.85
N HIS A 252 71.57 -16.07 24.84
CA HIS A 252 70.17 -15.68 24.92
C HIS A 252 69.85 -14.43 24.10
N ALA A 253 68.66 -14.41 23.50
CA ALA A 253 68.18 -13.27 22.73
C ALA A 253 67.45 -12.24 23.62
N TYR A 254 67.76 -10.97 23.42
CA TYR A 254 67.04 -9.85 24.04
C TYR A 254 66.77 -8.75 23.02
N ASP A 255 65.68 -8.02 23.21
CA ASP A 255 65.38 -6.85 22.40
C ASP A 255 65.82 -5.59 23.14
N TYR A 256 66.44 -4.67 22.42
CA TYR A 256 66.90 -3.39 22.95
C TYR A 256 66.43 -2.23 22.08
N ASN A 257 65.91 -1.18 22.73
CA ASN A 257 65.52 0.05 22.06
C ASN A 257 66.57 1.14 22.26
N ALA A 258 67.30 1.50 21.20
CA ALA A 258 68.37 2.49 21.26
C ALA A 258 67.88 3.93 21.51
N GLN A 259 66.60 4.22 21.27
CA GLN A 259 66.04 5.56 21.46
C GLN A 259 65.57 5.80 22.90
N THR A 260 65.02 4.76 23.55
CA THR A 260 64.53 4.86 24.94
C THR A 260 65.52 4.32 25.97
N GLY A 261 66.54 3.56 25.53
CA GLY A 261 67.53 2.92 26.39
C GLY A 261 67.00 1.71 27.16
N GLN A 262 65.78 1.24 26.86
CA GLN A 262 65.14 0.11 27.54
C GLN A 262 65.54 -1.23 26.89
N SER A 263 65.68 -2.27 27.70
CA SER A 263 65.86 -3.66 27.27
C SER A 263 64.69 -4.53 27.74
N ARG A 264 64.31 -5.52 26.92
CA ARG A 264 63.40 -6.60 27.30
C ARG A 264 64.01 -7.95 26.92
N TRP A 265 63.99 -8.89 27.85
CA TRP A 265 64.39 -10.27 27.57
C TRP A 265 63.18 -11.05 27.08
N ALA A 266 63.37 -11.93 26.10
CA ALA A 266 62.45 -13.03 25.89
C ALA A 266 62.71 -14.01 27.03
N THR A 267 61.97 -13.84 28.13
CA THR A 267 62.21 -14.48 29.43
C THR A 267 62.60 -15.96 29.30
N PRO A 268 63.80 -16.38 29.74
CA PRO A 268 64.04 -17.76 30.16
C PRO A 268 63.49 -17.91 31.60
N GLU A 269 62.81 -19.00 31.90
CA GLU A 269 62.31 -19.32 33.25
C GLU A 269 63.47 -19.46 34.27
N SER A 270 63.94 -18.38 34.90
CA SER A 270 64.72 -18.44 36.15
C SER A 270 64.87 -17.08 36.85
N ASP A 271 64.44 -17.01 38.12
CA ASP A 271 64.40 -15.84 39.03
C ASP A 271 65.76 -15.47 39.63
N GLU A 272 66.68 -14.85 38.87
CA GLU A 272 67.76 -14.08 39.51
C GLU A 272 68.11 -12.81 38.72
N PRO A 273 68.10 -11.62 39.35
CA PRO A 273 68.39 -10.37 38.64
C PRO A 273 69.90 -10.25 38.35
N PRO A 274 70.29 -9.98 37.08
CA PRO A 274 71.70 -9.89 36.71
C PRO A 274 72.37 -8.58 37.20
N PRO A 275 73.70 -8.55 37.37
CA PRO A 275 74.44 -7.36 37.82
C PRO A 275 74.35 -6.21 36.80
N PRO A 276 74.52 -4.93 37.22
CA PRO A 276 74.33 -3.79 36.33
C PRO A 276 75.35 -3.80 35.17
N PRO A 277 74.93 -3.39 33.96
CA PRO A 277 75.78 -3.45 32.77
C PRO A 277 76.99 -2.51 32.92
N ARG A 278 78.18 -3.02 32.59
CA ARG A 278 79.37 -2.19 32.45
C ARG A 278 79.32 -1.48 31.10
N ASN A 279 79.52 -0.15 31.14
CA ASN A 279 79.64 0.67 29.95
C ASN A 279 80.85 0.20 29.12
N PRO A 280 80.65 -0.25 27.86
CA PRO A 280 81.74 -0.76 27.02
C PRO A 280 82.73 0.33 26.55
N PHE A 281 82.55 1.59 26.95
CA PHE A 281 83.44 2.71 26.63
C PHE A 281 84.23 3.27 27.83
N ALA A 282 84.19 2.61 29.00
CA ALA A 282 85.07 2.95 30.11
C ALA A 282 86.34 2.08 30.01
N TYR A 283 87.49 2.70 29.68
CA TYR A 283 88.81 2.08 29.56
C TYR A 283 89.24 1.32 30.82
#